data_AF-A0A7S4KDC5-F1
#
_entry.id   AF-A0A7S4KDC5-F1
#
_cell.length_a   1.000
_cell.length_b   1.000
_cell.length_c   1.000
_cell.angle_alpha   90.00
_cell.angle_beta   90.00
_cell.angle_gamma   90.00
#
_symmetry.space_group_name_H-M   'P 1'
#
loop_
_entity.id
_entity.type
_entity.pdbx_description
1 polymer ?
#
loop_
_entity_poly.entity_id
_entity_poly.type
_entity_poly.pdbx_seq_one_letter_code
_entity_poly.pdbx_strand_id
1 'polypeptide(L)'
;WCFPVALMTAELSTAFPRDGGYVLWVQSAFGDFAAFMMGWISLASGVVDNALYPSMFLTFVEDSFDLHLDASMKMTVIVLFVCLMTSTNVIGLDVVGAASSVFCVLVLLPVVVLLLICLPSMKPAA
;
A
#
# COMPACT_ATOMS: atom_id res chain seq x y z
N TRP A 1 16.78 2.52 1.23
CA TRP A 1 15.87 3.70 1.27
C TRP A 1 14.90 3.64 2.45
N CYS A 2 14.32 2.49 2.80
CA CYS A 2 13.29 2.37 3.84
C CYS A 2 13.79 2.54 5.29
N PHE A 3 15.04 2.17 5.59
CA PHE A 3 15.59 2.24 6.96
C PHE A 3 15.57 3.64 7.60
N PRO A 4 16.10 4.71 6.95
CA PRO A 4 16.05 6.05 7.53
C PRO A 4 14.62 6.60 7.61
N VAL A 5 13.75 6.26 6.65
CA VAL A 5 12.34 6.68 6.67
C VAL A 5 11.62 6.05 7.85
N ALA A 6 11.80 4.75 8.09
CA ALA A 6 11.17 4.04 9.20
C ALA A 6 11.58 4.61 10.57
N LEU A 7 12.87 4.93 10.76
CA LEU A 7 13.36 5.59 11.96
C LEU A 7 12.74 6.98 12.15
N MET A 8 12.72 7.81 11.10
CA MET A 8 12.10 9.14 11.17
C MET A 8 10.59 9.06 11.47
N THR A 9 9.88 8.14 10.84
CA THR A 9 8.44 7.91 11.09
C THR A 9 8.20 7.44 12.52
N ALA A 10 9.05 6.57 13.08
CA ALA A 10 8.94 6.12 14.47
C ALA A 10 9.13 7.28 15.46
N GLU A 11 10.19 8.08 15.29
CA GLU A 11 10.45 9.25 16.13
C GLU A 11 9.31 10.27 16.08
N LEU A 12 8.86 10.65 14.87
CA LEU A 12 7.76 11.60 14.69
C LEU A 12 6.42 11.10 15.24
N SER A 13 6.13 9.81 15.08
CA SER A 13 4.90 9.21 15.61
C SER A 13 4.86 9.21 17.14
N THR A 14 6.00 9.08 17.81
CA THR A 14 6.08 9.18 19.29
C THR A 14 6.10 10.62 19.79
N ALA A 15 6.68 11.55 19.01
CA ALA A 15 6.76 12.96 19.37
C ALA A 15 5.42 13.71 19.27
N PHE A 16 4.53 13.31 18.36
CA PHE A 16 3.24 13.94 18.14
C PHE A 16 2.07 13.02 18.51
N PRO A 17 1.46 13.15 19.71
CA PRO A 17 0.34 12.32 20.14
C PRO A 17 -1.01 12.74 19.52
N ARG A 18 -1.00 13.22 18.27
CA ARG A 18 -2.19 13.69 17.55
C ARG A 18 -2.38 12.86 16.29
N ASP A 19 -3.63 12.47 16.02
CA ASP A 19 -4.01 11.56 14.93
C ASP A 19 -3.99 12.18 13.51
N GLY A 20 -2.99 13.00 13.17
CA GLY A 20 -2.91 13.67 11.86
C GLY A 20 -1.65 13.40 11.05
N GLY A 21 -0.80 12.48 11.51
CA GLY A 21 0.31 11.90 10.73
C GLY A 21 1.18 12.93 10.01
N TYR A 22 1.50 12.64 8.75
CA TYR A 22 2.43 13.44 7.94
C TYR A 22 1.98 14.89 7.72
N VAL A 23 0.67 15.18 7.67
CA VAL A 23 0.17 16.56 7.49
C VAL A 23 0.50 17.41 8.72
N LEU A 24 0.29 16.86 9.93
CA LEU A 24 0.64 17.56 11.17
C LEU A 24 2.15 17.70 11.36
N TRP A 25 2.93 16.69 10.95
CA TRP A 25 4.39 16.77 11.00
C TRP A 25 4.90 17.92 10.13
N VAL A 26 4.41 18.04 8.90
CA VAL A 26 4.79 19.14 8.01
C VAL A 26 4.25 20.48 8.51
N GLN A 27 3.04 20.52 9.07
CA GLN A 27 2.50 21.74 9.69
C GLN A 27 3.41 22.25 10.80
N SER A 28 3.87 21.36 11.68
CA SER A 28 4.73 21.72 12.80
C SER A 28 6.11 22.26 12.38
N ALA A 29 6.64 21.78 11.25
CA ALA A 29 7.98 22.13 10.78
C ALA A 29 8.02 23.31 9.79
N PHE A 30 7.02 23.42 8.91
CA PHE A 30 7.01 24.35 7.76
C PHE A 30 5.78 25.27 7.71
N GLY A 31 4.85 25.13 8.64
CA GLY A 31 3.63 25.95 8.74
C GLY A 31 2.47 25.46 7.87
N ASP A 32 1.37 26.22 7.93
CA ASP A 32 0.05 25.80 7.42
C ASP A 32 0.00 25.63 5.90
N PHE A 33 0.71 26.47 5.14
CA PHE A 33 0.70 26.39 3.67
C PHE A 33 1.37 25.10 3.16
N ALA A 34 2.49 24.70 3.76
CA ALA A 34 3.19 23.47 3.41
C ALA A 34 2.35 22.23 3.78
N ALA A 35 1.67 22.28 4.93
CA ALA A 35 0.74 21.23 5.33
C ALA A 35 -0.44 21.07 4.36
N PHE A 36 -1.01 22.19 3.90
CA PHE A 36 -2.07 22.18 2.89
C PHE A 36 -1.60 21.55 1.57
N MET A 37 -0.42 21.95 1.08
CA MET A 37 0.17 21.33 -0.12
C MET A 37 0.42 19.83 0.06
N MET A 38 0.94 19.40 1.22
CA MET A 38 1.14 17.99 1.52
C MET A 38 -0.19 17.21 1.53
N GLY A 39 -1.24 17.78 2.11
CA GLY A 39 -2.58 17.21 2.03
C GLY A 39 -3.02 17.02 0.58
N TRP A 40 -2.87 18.05 -0.25
CA TRP A 40 -3.25 17.99 -1.67
C TRP A 40 -2.45 16.95 -2.48
N ILE A 41 -1.13 16.92 -2.29
CA ILE A 41 -0.26 15.94 -2.96
C ILE A 41 -0.59 14.52 -2.52
N SER A 42 -0.86 14.30 -1.23
CA SER A 42 -1.23 12.98 -0.73
C SER A 42 -2.57 12.50 -1.29
N LEU A 43 -3.54 13.41 -1.44
CA LEU A 43 -4.81 13.12 -2.09
C LEU A 43 -4.61 12.78 -3.57
N ALA A 44 -3.81 13.57 -4.29
CA ALA A 44 -3.49 13.29 -5.69
C ALA A 44 -2.79 11.93 -5.87
N SER A 45 -1.82 11.60 -5.01
CA SER A 45 -1.19 10.27 -4.98
C SER A 45 -2.22 9.18 -4.73
N GLY A 46 -3.06 9.34 -3.71
CA GLY A 46 -4.09 8.35 -3.39
C GLY A 46 -5.08 8.10 -4.54
N VAL A 47 -5.43 9.13 -5.31
CA VAL A 47 -6.29 8.96 -6.51
C VAL A 47 -5.56 8.17 -7.60
N VAL A 48 -4.29 8.47 -7.84
CA VAL A 48 -3.47 7.75 -8.83
C VAL A 48 -3.30 6.29 -8.41
N ASP A 49 -2.96 6.04 -7.16
CA ASP A 49 -2.74 4.69 -6.63
C ASP A 49 -4.01 3.84 -6.69
N ASN A 50 -5.17 4.42 -6.37
CA ASN A 50 -6.46 3.74 -6.49
C ASN A 50 -6.84 3.36 -7.92
N ALA A 51 -6.37 4.09 -8.94
CA ALA A 51 -6.58 3.73 -10.34
C ALA A 51 -5.54 2.71 -10.84
N LEU A 52 -4.32 2.79 -10.31
CA LEU A 52 -3.17 2.03 -10.77
C LEU A 52 -3.14 0.61 -10.18
N TYR A 53 -3.48 0.43 -8.90
CA TYR A 53 -3.44 -0.90 -8.28
C TYR A 53 -4.42 -1.92 -8.88
N PRO A 54 -5.72 -1.61 -9.11
CA PRO A 54 -6.63 -2.58 -9.71
C PRO A 54 -6.25 -2.95 -11.14
N SER A 55 -5.75 -1.98 -11.92
CA SER A 55 -5.32 -2.21 -13.29
C SER A 55 -4.06 -3.08 -13.35
N MET A 56 -3.07 -2.83 -12.47
CA MET A 56 -1.91 -3.70 -12.35
C MET A 56 -2.27 -5.11 -11.90
N PHE A 57 -3.14 -5.25 -10.90
CA PHE A 57 -3.60 -6.55 -10.43
C PHE A 57 -4.23 -7.37 -11.56
N LEU A 58 -5.09 -6.76 -12.37
CA LEU A 58 -5.71 -7.44 -13.50
C LEU A 58 -4.67 -7.89 -14.54
N THR A 59 -3.70 -7.04 -14.87
CA THR A 59 -2.60 -7.40 -15.79
C THR A 59 -1.81 -8.60 -15.27
N PHE A 60 -1.53 -8.67 -13.97
CA PHE A 60 -0.85 -9.84 -13.38
C PHE A 60 -1.69 -11.11 -13.47
N VAL A 61 -3.01 -11.03 -13.26
CA VAL A 61 -3.92 -12.17 -13.39
C VAL A 61 -3.99 -12.66 -14.84
N GLU A 62 -4.06 -11.75 -15.80
CA GLU A 62 -4.04 -12.08 -17.24
C GLU A 62 -2.75 -12.82 -17.62
N ASP A 63 -1.60 -12.30 -17.20
CA ASP A 63 -0.28 -12.90 -17.48
C ASP A 63 -0.10 -14.27 -16.79
N SER A 64 -0.58 -14.41 -15.55
CA SER A 64 -0.42 -15.65 -14.78
C SER A 64 -1.31 -16.81 -15.27
N PHE A 65 -2.47 -16.50 -15.84
CA PHE A 65 -3.47 -17.50 -16.27
C PHE A 65 -3.67 -17.56 -17.79
N ASP A 66 -2.87 -16.82 -18.58
CA ASP A 66 -2.99 -16.69 -20.04
C ASP A 66 -4.40 -16.26 -20.50
N LEU A 67 -5.05 -15.40 -19.70
CA LEU A 67 -6.41 -14.92 -19.94
C LEU A 67 -6.39 -13.69 -20.85
N HIS A 68 -7.07 -13.78 -21.99
CA HIS A 68 -7.23 -12.66 -22.91
C HIS A 68 -8.61 -12.02 -22.70
N LEU A 69 -8.68 -11.01 -21.83
CA LEU A 69 -9.90 -10.26 -21.57
C LEU A 69 -10.05 -9.10 -22.57
N ASP A 70 -11.24 -8.95 -23.14
CA ASP A 70 -11.59 -7.78 -23.95
C ASP A 70 -11.68 -6.50 -23.09
N ALA A 71 -11.46 -5.33 -23.71
CA ALA A 71 -11.41 -4.05 -23.00
C ALA A 71 -12.67 -3.77 -22.15
N SER A 72 -13.83 -4.18 -22.65
CA SER A 72 -15.11 -4.06 -21.95
C SER A 72 -15.18 -4.92 -20.68
N MET A 73 -14.63 -6.13 -20.74
CA MET A 73 -14.58 -7.07 -19.62
C MET A 73 -13.56 -6.63 -18.57
N LYS A 74 -12.40 -6.11 -18.99
CA LYS A 74 -11.40 -5.52 -18.07
C LYS A 74 -11.98 -4.37 -17.26
N MET A 75 -12.68 -3.46 -17.93
CA MET A 75 -13.34 -2.32 -17.28
C MET A 75 -14.36 -2.79 -16.25
N THR A 76 -15.17 -3.80 -16.59
CA THR A 76 -16.17 -4.36 -15.69
C THR A 76 -15.54 -4.99 -14.44
N VAL A 77 -14.47 -5.77 -14.59
CA VAL A 77 -13.75 -6.39 -13.46
C VAL A 77 -13.13 -5.34 -12.55
N ILE A 78 -12.49 -4.31 -13.11
CA ILE A 78 -11.88 -3.22 -12.35
C ILE A 78 -12.95 -2.46 -11.56
N VAL A 79 -14.08 -2.10 -12.19
CA VAL A 79 -15.18 -1.40 -11.52
C VAL A 79 -15.76 -2.25 -10.39
N LEU A 80 -15.96 -3.55 -10.62
CA LEU A 80 -16.46 -4.47 -9.59
C LEU A 80 -15.48 -4.55 -8.40
N PHE A 81 -14.18 -4.65 -8.68
CA PHE A 81 -13.14 -4.70 -7.66
C PHE A 81 -13.10 -3.42 -6.82
N VAL A 82 -13.15 -2.25 -7.46
CA VAL A 82 -13.19 -0.96 -6.78
C VAL A 82 -14.47 -0.81 -5.95
N CYS A 83 -15.63 -1.22 -6.45
CA CYS A 83 -16.87 -1.21 -5.68
C CYS A 83 -16.79 -2.10 -4.43
N LEU A 84 -16.19 -3.29 -4.54
CA LEU A 84 -15.98 -4.21 -3.42
C LEU A 84 -15.03 -3.62 -2.36
N MET A 85 -13.92 -3.01 -2.80
CA MET A 85 -12.99 -2.36 -1.89
C MET A 85 -13.64 -1.15 -1.21
N THR A 86 -14.40 -0.37 -1.95
CA THR A 86 -15.13 0.80 -1.42
C THR A 86 -16.19 0.38 -0.40
N SER A 87 -16.95 -0.68 -0.67
CA SER A 87 -17.96 -1.17 0.28
C SER A 87 -17.32 -1.64 1.59
N THR A 88 -16.18 -2.32 1.51
CA THR A 88 -15.40 -2.73 2.70
C THR A 88 -14.93 -1.52 3.51
N ASN A 89 -14.48 -0.45 2.84
CA ASN A 89 -14.10 0.80 3.49
C ASN A 89 -15.27 1.49 4.21
N VAL A 90 -16.50 1.33 3.73
CA VAL A 90 -17.70 1.92 4.35
C VAL A 90 -18.20 1.10 5.55
N ILE A 91 -18.00 -0.22 5.55
CA ILE A 91 -18.53 -1.12 6.59
C ILE A 91 -17.79 -0.98 7.94
N GLY A 92 -16.51 -0.58 7.93
CA GLY A 92 -15.82 -0.21 9.17
C GLY A 92 -14.31 -0.38 9.14
N LEU A 93 -13.62 0.55 9.80
CA LEU A 93 -12.16 0.59 9.90
C LEU A 93 -11.57 -0.62 10.65
N ASP A 94 -12.31 -1.19 11.62
CA ASP A 94 -11.86 -2.37 12.37
C ASP A 94 -11.71 -3.61 11.48
N VAL A 95 -12.63 -3.81 10.53
CA VAL A 95 -12.58 -4.92 9.57
C VAL A 95 -11.41 -4.73 8.60
N VAL A 96 -11.18 -3.51 8.14
CA VAL A 96 -10.05 -3.18 7.26
C VAL A 96 -8.71 -3.41 7.98
N GLY A 97 -8.61 -3.01 9.26
CA GLY A 97 -7.42 -3.24 10.08
C GLY A 97 -7.12 -4.73 10.26
N ALA A 98 -8.13 -5.52 10.61
CA ALA A 98 -7.99 -6.97 10.74
C ALA A 98 -7.58 -7.62 9.41
N ALA A 99 -8.26 -7.29 8.31
CA ALA A 99 -7.93 -7.80 6.98
C ALA A 99 -6.49 -7.44 6.57
N SER A 100 -6.07 -6.19 6.78
CA SER A 100 -4.72 -5.72 6.47
C SER A 100 -3.65 -6.52 7.23
N SER A 101 -3.88 -6.82 8.50
CA SER A 101 -2.95 -7.65 9.29
C SER A 101 -2.77 -9.06 8.72
N VAL A 102 -3.87 -9.68 8.25
CA VAL A 102 -3.84 -11.00 7.62
C VAL A 102 -3.10 -10.94 6.28
N PHE A 103 -3.39 -9.95 5.45
CA PHE A 103 -2.68 -9.75 4.18
C PHE A 103 -1.19 -9.51 4.38
N CYS A 104 -0.80 -8.74 5.40
CA CYS A 104 0.60 -8.52 5.75
C CYS A 104 1.33 -9.83 6.01
N VAL A 105 0.76 -10.70 6.86
CA VAL A 105 1.33 -12.02 7.14
C VAL A 105 1.40 -12.87 5.88
N LEU A 106 0.33 -12.87 5.08
CA LEU A 106 0.24 -13.67 3.84
C LEU A 106 1.29 -13.24 2.81
N VAL A 107 1.56 -11.95 2.68
CA VAL A 107 2.57 -11.39 1.74
C VAL A 107 3.99 -11.64 2.24
N LEU A 108 4.23 -11.58 3.56
CA LEU A 108 5.55 -11.84 4.14
C LEU A 108 5.92 -13.33 4.10
N LEU A 109 4.95 -14.23 4.21
CA LEU A 109 5.17 -15.68 4.25
C LEU A 109 6.00 -16.20 3.06
N PRO A 110 5.66 -15.95 1.78
CA PRO A 110 6.45 -16.43 0.65
C PRO A 110 7.86 -15.85 0.65
N VAL A 111 8.05 -14.60 1.08
CA VAL A 111 9.38 -13.99 1.19
C VAL A 111 10.21 -14.74 2.23
N VAL A 112 9.65 -15.04 3.40
CA VAL A 112 10.34 -15.82 4.45
C VAL A 112 10.66 -17.23 3.97
N VAL A 113 9.73 -17.90 3.30
CA VAL A 113 9.95 -19.24 2.73
C VAL A 113 11.07 -19.23 1.70
N LEU A 114 11.07 -18.26 0.78
CA LEU A 114 12.14 -18.11 -0.21
C LEU A 114 13.48 -17.80 0.44
N LEU A 115 13.53 -16.95 1.46
CA LEU A 115 14.76 -16.68 2.21
C LEU A 115 15.31 -17.95 2.87
N LEU A 116 14.45 -18.77 3.49
CA LEU A 116 14.85 -20.03 4.11
C LEU A 116 15.37 -21.07 3.10
N ILE A 117 14.82 -21.10 1.88
CA ILE A 117 15.29 -21.98 0.79
C ILE A 117 16.60 -21.44 0.18
N CYS A 118 16.74 -20.11 0.04
CA CYS A 118 17.91 -19.48 -0.56
C CYS A 118 19.13 -19.42 0.37
N LEU A 119 18.92 -19.24 1.68
CA LEU A 119 19.99 -19.21 2.71
C LEU A 119 20.99 -20.38 2.61
N PRO A 120 20.56 -21.66 2.53
CA PRO A 120 21.50 -22.78 2.37
C PRO A 120 22.14 -22.87 0.97
N SER A 121 21.57 -22.20 -0.04
CA SER A 121 22.10 -22.18 -1.41
C SER A 121 23.15 -21.08 -1.64
N MET A 122 23.35 -20.16 -0.68
CA MET A 122 24.36 -19.11 -0.77
C MET A 122 25.76 -19.68 -0.54
N LYS A 123 26.49 -19.95 -1.63
CA LYS A 123 27.94 -20.19 -1.56
C LYS A 123 28.62 -18.87 -1.18
N PRO A 124 29.52 -18.86 -0.16
CA PRO A 124 30.29 -17.67 0.16
C PRO A 124 31.12 -17.27 -1.07
N ALA A 125 30.99 -16.01 -1.49
CA ALA A 125 31.90 -15.41 -2.45
C ALA A 125 33.26 -15.26 -1.77
N ALA A 126 34.10 -16.29 -1.93
CA ALA A 126 35.54 -16.22 -1.71
C ALA A 126 36.21 -15.54 -2.91
#